data_AF-S6G8L1-F1
#
_entry.id   AF-S6G8L1-F1
#
_cell.length_a   1.000
_cell.length_b   1.000
_cell.length_c   1.000
_cell.angle_alpha   90.00
_cell.angle_beta   90.00
_cell.angle_gamma   90.00
#
_symmetry.space_group_name_H-M   'P 1'
#
loop_
_entity.id
_entity.type
_entity.pdbx_description
1 polymer ?
#
loop_
_entity_poly.entity_id
_entity_poly.type
_entity_poly.pdbx_seq_one_letter_code
_entity_poly.pdbx_strand_id
1 'polypeptide(L)'
;MKKLISILSILTLSSTATFGVVSCKTTQNQDNLEITLKKQLKAIEREIEFNENLLDEINTEINQNNPSLNNVLLMTSISDLDELDKQISNVKKELKEKEVKLKNIKNEINEKISKAKETFIKYVNKVWDERIGGDILDSWSHQDVFNIFKEKGKQYAFFEGLNLISDKNEEMSLTVTYKNDINFEQKLKFNKIWPKYQKAEYKTEEEKTTYTKIGYFTNDKGEIQIEEFLYDTIKVPDHLPKFITNLSHAFRNNGNHNIEGMEKWDTSNVTDMSGMFRNCRNFNQNISTKEIIRSDNIKYKAWNTSNVTNMKDMFSDAFVFNQKISNWDTSNVTDMSFMFWAANKFNQNISNWDVSNVEYFKDFSTATSSDWKDEHKPKF
;
A
#
# COMPACT_ATOMS: atom_id res chain seq x y z
N MET A 1 -59.99 28.62 -15.41
CA MET A 1 -60.29 29.59 -14.32
C MET A 1 -60.29 28.96 -12.92
N LYS A 2 -61.21 28.06 -12.53
CA LYS A 2 -61.15 27.37 -11.20
C LYS A 2 -59.87 26.55 -10.97
N LYS A 3 -59.32 25.94 -12.04
CA LYS A 3 -58.04 25.22 -12.03
C LYS A 3 -56.84 26.16 -11.82
N LEU A 4 -56.82 27.30 -12.52
CA LEU A 4 -55.83 28.38 -12.31
C LEU A 4 -55.86 28.94 -10.87
N ILE A 5 -57.04 29.16 -10.28
CA ILE A 5 -57.18 29.67 -8.90
C ILE A 5 -56.61 28.66 -7.87
N SER A 6 -56.78 27.36 -8.13
CA SER A 6 -56.18 26.30 -7.30
C SER A 6 -54.65 26.30 -7.39
N ILE A 7 -54.09 26.57 -8.57
CA ILE A 7 -52.64 26.67 -8.80
C ILE A 7 -52.05 27.91 -8.11
N LEU A 8 -52.74 29.06 -8.21
CA LEU A 8 -52.40 30.32 -7.52
C LEU A 8 -52.37 30.19 -5.98
N SER A 9 -53.21 29.33 -5.42
CA SER A 9 -53.27 29.07 -3.98
C SER A 9 -52.07 28.25 -3.47
N ILE A 10 -51.42 27.48 -4.35
CA ILE A 10 -50.22 26.67 -4.01
C ILE A 10 -48.96 27.56 -4.02
N LEU A 11 -48.93 28.59 -4.88
CA LEU A 11 -47.84 29.58 -5.00
C LEU A 11 -47.68 30.49 -3.76
N THR A 12 -48.76 30.82 -3.04
CA THR A 12 -48.69 31.65 -1.84
C THR A 12 -48.18 30.88 -0.61
N LEU A 13 -48.24 29.55 -0.62
CA LEU A 13 -47.79 28.69 0.48
C LEU A 13 -46.30 28.33 0.42
N SER A 14 -45.67 28.33 -0.76
CA SER A 14 -44.25 27.95 -0.92
C SER A 14 -43.25 29.08 -0.61
N SER A 15 -43.68 30.33 -0.53
CA SER A 15 -42.81 31.51 -0.40
C SER A 15 -42.35 31.86 1.03
N THR A 16 -42.68 31.05 2.04
CA THR A 16 -42.42 31.39 3.47
C THR A 16 -41.29 30.61 4.16
N ALA A 17 -40.46 29.85 3.44
CA ALA A 17 -39.34 29.14 4.06
C ALA A 17 -38.12 30.06 4.31
N THR A 18 -38.08 30.69 5.49
CA THR A 18 -36.90 31.41 6.00
C THR A 18 -35.80 30.43 6.38
N PHE A 19 -34.64 30.48 5.69
CA PHE A 19 -33.45 29.72 6.05
C PHE A 19 -32.40 30.63 6.70
N GLY A 20 -32.18 30.43 8.00
CA GLY A 20 -31.18 31.14 8.79
C GLY A 20 -29.74 30.80 8.36
N VAL A 21 -28.93 31.84 8.19
CA VAL A 21 -27.50 31.75 7.87
C VAL A 21 -26.74 31.28 9.11
N VAL A 22 -26.17 30.08 9.08
CA VAL A 22 -25.30 29.57 10.14
C VAL A 22 -23.85 29.92 9.79
N SER A 23 -23.26 30.88 10.50
CA SER A 23 -21.81 31.07 10.52
C SER A 23 -21.20 30.13 11.55
N CYS A 24 -20.19 29.33 11.21
CA CYS A 24 -19.36 28.75 12.26
C CYS A 24 -17.91 28.45 11.84
N LYS A 25 -17.02 28.81 12.77
CA LYS A 25 -15.59 28.54 12.81
C LYS A 25 -15.37 27.09 13.28
N THR A 26 -14.26 26.48 12.84
CA THR A 26 -13.69 25.15 13.19
C THR A 26 -14.11 23.94 12.34
N THR A 27 -13.16 23.00 12.19
CA THR A 27 -13.12 21.87 11.23
C THR A 27 -14.23 20.83 11.42
N GLN A 28 -14.76 20.66 12.63
CA GLN A 28 -15.91 19.78 12.90
C GLN A 28 -17.24 20.35 12.37
N ASN A 29 -17.28 21.65 12.01
CA ASN A 29 -18.44 22.29 11.39
C ASN A 29 -18.46 22.18 9.85
N GLN A 30 -17.37 21.78 9.18
CA GLN A 30 -17.36 21.66 7.71
C GLN A 30 -18.19 20.46 7.22
N ASP A 31 -18.16 19.32 7.93
CA ASP A 31 -18.94 18.13 7.60
C ASP A 31 -20.46 18.36 7.75
N ASN A 32 -20.86 19.10 8.78
CA ASN A 32 -22.27 19.50 8.98
C ASN A 32 -22.72 20.53 7.94
N LEU A 33 -21.83 21.43 7.51
CA LEU A 33 -22.13 22.42 6.50
C LEU A 33 -22.32 21.78 5.11
N GLU A 34 -21.48 20.81 4.72
CA GLU A 34 -21.62 20.11 3.43
C GLU A 34 -22.93 19.31 3.33
N ILE A 35 -23.30 18.59 4.39
CA ILE A 35 -24.57 17.86 4.47
C ILE A 35 -25.76 18.83 4.38
N THR A 36 -25.67 19.98 5.05
CA THR A 36 -26.71 21.01 5.03
C THR A 36 -26.85 21.63 3.64
N LEU A 37 -25.74 21.97 2.99
CA LEU A 37 -25.72 22.52 1.63
C LEU A 37 -26.27 21.52 0.59
N LYS A 38 -25.94 20.22 0.70
CA LYS A 38 -26.49 19.17 -0.17
C LYS A 38 -28.00 18.99 0.00
N LYS A 39 -28.52 19.11 1.22
CA LYS A 39 -29.97 19.08 1.48
C LYS A 39 -30.67 20.29 0.86
N GLN A 40 -30.07 21.48 0.99
CA GLN A 40 -30.58 22.71 0.38
C GLN A 40 -30.56 22.62 -1.15
N LEU A 41 -29.49 22.05 -1.74
CA LEU A 41 -29.38 21.83 -3.18
C LEU A 41 -30.51 20.96 -3.72
N LYS A 42 -30.75 19.80 -3.11
CA LYS A 42 -31.85 18.89 -3.50
C LYS A 42 -33.25 19.48 -3.32
N ALA A 43 -33.40 20.46 -2.43
CA ALA A 43 -34.67 21.18 -2.26
C ALA A 43 -34.86 22.18 -3.39
N ILE A 44 -33.81 22.94 -3.73
CA ILE A 44 -33.81 23.90 -4.84
C ILE A 44 -34.05 23.19 -6.19
N GLU A 45 -33.40 22.06 -6.44
CA GLU A 45 -33.58 21.27 -7.67
C GLU A 45 -35.04 20.83 -7.87
N ARG A 46 -35.67 20.31 -6.81
CA ARG A 46 -37.10 19.91 -6.84
C ARG A 46 -38.03 21.09 -7.10
N GLU A 47 -37.69 22.27 -6.59
CA GLU A 47 -38.50 23.47 -6.77
C GLU A 47 -38.36 24.04 -8.18
N ILE A 48 -37.19 23.93 -8.81
CA ILE A 48 -36.98 24.29 -10.22
C ILE A 48 -37.81 23.35 -11.12
N GLU A 49 -37.69 22.03 -10.91
CA GLU A 49 -38.44 21.03 -11.69
C GLU A 49 -39.96 21.22 -11.56
N PHE A 50 -40.45 21.54 -10.36
CA PHE A 50 -41.85 21.86 -10.15
C PHE A 50 -42.29 23.10 -10.95
N ASN A 51 -41.48 24.16 -10.94
CA ASN A 51 -41.80 25.40 -11.65
C ASN A 51 -41.74 25.25 -13.18
N GLU A 52 -40.79 24.45 -13.71
CA GLU A 52 -40.70 24.15 -15.15
C GLU A 52 -41.95 23.39 -15.63
N ASN A 53 -42.38 22.36 -14.90
CA ASN A 53 -43.60 21.62 -15.22
C ASN A 53 -44.85 22.52 -15.19
N LEU A 54 -44.92 23.45 -14.23
CA LEU A 54 -46.05 24.38 -14.13
C LEU A 54 -46.09 25.36 -15.32
N LEU A 55 -44.93 25.84 -15.77
CA LEU A 55 -44.81 26.69 -16.96
C LEU A 55 -45.32 25.97 -18.22
N ASP A 56 -45.01 24.68 -18.37
CA ASP A 56 -45.47 23.88 -19.49
C ASP A 56 -46.99 23.64 -19.48
N GLU A 57 -47.58 23.41 -18.30
CA GLU A 57 -49.04 23.31 -18.16
C GLU A 57 -49.74 24.63 -18.54
N ILE A 58 -49.21 25.77 -18.07
CA ILE A 58 -49.75 27.10 -18.39
C ILE A 58 -49.67 27.38 -19.90
N ASN A 59 -48.52 27.12 -20.52
CA ASN A 59 -48.33 27.30 -21.96
C ASN A 59 -49.30 26.43 -22.78
N THR A 60 -49.56 25.20 -22.30
CA THR A 60 -50.51 24.29 -22.92
C THR A 60 -51.95 24.84 -22.84
N GLU A 61 -52.37 25.35 -21.68
CA GLU A 61 -53.72 25.89 -21.46
C GLU A 61 -53.97 27.21 -22.20
N ILE A 62 -52.93 28.05 -22.37
CA ILE A 62 -52.98 29.26 -23.22
C ILE A 62 -53.19 28.89 -24.69
N ASN A 63 -52.42 27.94 -25.21
CA ASN A 63 -52.49 27.54 -26.61
C ASN A 63 -53.81 26.84 -26.96
N GLN A 64 -54.42 26.12 -26.02
CA GLN A 64 -55.70 25.43 -26.23
C GLN A 64 -56.92 26.38 -26.26
N ASN A 65 -56.85 27.57 -25.66
CA ASN A 65 -57.98 28.50 -25.56
C ASN A 65 -58.04 29.56 -26.69
N ASN A 66 -57.20 29.45 -27.73
CA ASN A 66 -56.94 30.54 -28.67
C ASN A 66 -57.65 30.58 -30.05
N PRO A 67 -58.71 29.81 -30.38
CA PRO A 67 -59.47 30.09 -31.62
C PRO A 67 -60.83 30.83 -31.48
N SER A 68 -61.40 31.09 -30.29
CA SER A 68 -62.77 31.63 -30.22
C SER A 68 -63.07 32.63 -29.11
N LEU A 69 -62.08 33.29 -28.53
CA LEU A 69 -62.26 34.19 -27.38
C LEU A 69 -62.42 35.68 -27.74
N ASN A 70 -62.85 36.03 -28.95
CA ASN A 70 -62.76 37.42 -29.42
C ASN A 70 -64.02 38.30 -29.22
N ASN A 71 -65.06 37.87 -28.48
CA ASN A 71 -66.33 38.65 -28.45
C ASN A 71 -67.10 38.78 -27.13
N VAL A 72 -66.64 38.29 -25.97
CA VAL A 72 -67.45 38.42 -24.71
C VAL A 72 -66.67 38.89 -23.47
N LEU A 73 -65.35 39.03 -23.51
CA LEU A 73 -64.56 39.30 -22.30
C LEU A 73 -63.49 40.38 -22.61
N LEU A 74 -63.85 41.67 -22.61
CA LEU A 74 -62.95 42.75 -23.02
C LEU A 74 -62.58 43.76 -21.91
N MET A 75 -63.03 43.56 -20.67
CA MET A 75 -62.62 44.44 -19.54
C MET A 75 -62.13 43.71 -18.28
N THR A 76 -62.38 42.40 -18.15
CA THR A 76 -61.85 41.58 -17.03
C THR A 76 -60.66 40.70 -17.44
N SER A 77 -60.54 40.37 -18.72
CA SER A 77 -59.52 39.43 -19.25
C SER A 77 -58.20 40.09 -19.60
N ILE A 78 -58.19 41.38 -19.94
CA ILE A 78 -56.95 42.13 -20.19
C ILE A 78 -56.21 42.33 -18.87
N SER A 79 -56.92 42.68 -17.78
CA SER A 79 -56.32 42.78 -16.45
C SER A 79 -55.81 41.43 -15.93
N ASP A 80 -56.53 40.34 -16.20
CA ASP A 80 -56.11 38.99 -15.79
C ASP A 80 -54.88 38.51 -16.60
N LEU A 81 -54.79 38.86 -17.89
CA LEU A 81 -53.63 38.58 -18.74
C LEU A 81 -52.40 39.43 -18.34
N ASP A 82 -52.59 40.72 -18.05
CA ASP A 82 -51.54 41.62 -17.56
C ASP A 82 -51.00 41.14 -16.20
N GLU A 83 -51.88 40.66 -15.32
CA GLU A 83 -51.51 40.07 -14.03
C GLU A 83 -50.74 38.74 -14.23
N LEU A 84 -51.15 37.91 -15.21
CA LEU A 84 -50.46 36.67 -15.55
C LEU A 84 -49.06 36.94 -16.14
N ASP A 85 -48.93 37.90 -17.04
CA ASP A 85 -47.63 38.31 -17.61
C ASP A 85 -46.69 38.84 -16.53
N LYS A 86 -47.23 39.59 -15.56
CA LYS A 86 -46.48 40.05 -14.39
C LYS A 86 -46.01 38.88 -13.52
N GLN A 87 -46.87 37.89 -13.29
CA GLN A 87 -46.51 36.67 -12.56
C GLN A 87 -45.45 35.85 -13.29
N ILE A 88 -45.60 35.63 -14.61
CA ILE A 88 -44.61 34.92 -15.45
C ILE A 88 -43.27 35.65 -15.44
N SER A 89 -43.29 36.99 -15.53
CA SER A 89 -42.08 37.81 -15.45
C SER A 89 -41.37 37.65 -14.09
N ASN A 90 -42.15 37.60 -13.00
CA ASN A 90 -41.61 37.40 -11.65
C ASN A 90 -41.02 35.99 -11.49
N VAL A 91 -41.70 34.94 -11.95
CA VAL A 91 -41.19 33.55 -11.93
C VAL A 91 -39.92 33.41 -12.76
N LYS A 92 -39.85 34.01 -13.95
CA LYS A 92 -38.63 34.01 -14.79
C LYS A 92 -37.46 34.70 -14.08
N LYS A 93 -37.72 35.77 -13.34
CA LYS A 93 -36.71 36.46 -12.56
C LYS A 93 -36.21 35.58 -11.42
N GLU A 94 -37.11 34.95 -10.67
CA GLU A 94 -36.76 34.01 -9.59
C GLU A 94 -35.98 32.79 -10.11
N LEU A 95 -36.34 32.26 -11.27
CA LEU A 95 -35.62 31.16 -11.92
C LEU A 95 -34.18 31.56 -12.24
N LYS A 96 -33.98 32.73 -12.87
CA LYS A 96 -32.64 33.27 -13.15
C LYS A 96 -31.80 33.43 -11.87
N GLU A 97 -32.41 33.88 -10.79
CA GLU A 97 -31.72 34.01 -9.50
C GLU A 97 -31.31 32.63 -8.93
N LYS A 98 -32.16 31.61 -9.07
CA LYS A 98 -31.84 30.23 -8.66
C LYS A 98 -30.76 29.59 -9.53
N GLU A 99 -30.76 29.82 -10.84
CA GLU A 99 -29.71 29.36 -11.75
C GLU A 99 -28.34 29.95 -11.40
N VAL A 100 -28.29 31.24 -11.08
CA VAL A 100 -27.07 31.92 -10.63
C VAL A 100 -26.59 31.32 -9.30
N LYS A 101 -27.49 31.09 -8.33
CA LYS A 101 -27.15 30.43 -7.06
C LYS A 101 -26.61 29.02 -7.28
N LEU A 102 -27.24 28.23 -8.16
CA LEU A 102 -26.80 26.87 -8.50
C LEU A 102 -25.38 26.88 -9.10
N LYS A 103 -25.11 27.80 -10.02
CA LYS A 103 -23.77 27.97 -10.61
C LYS A 103 -22.73 28.31 -9.55
N ASN A 104 -23.05 29.21 -8.63
CA ASN A 104 -22.14 29.58 -7.54
C ASN A 104 -21.86 28.39 -6.60
N ILE A 105 -22.88 27.61 -6.24
CA ILE A 105 -22.72 26.41 -5.41
C ILE A 105 -21.85 25.37 -6.12
N LYS A 106 -22.07 25.12 -7.42
CA LYS A 106 -21.23 24.19 -8.20
C LYS A 106 -19.77 24.64 -8.20
N ASN A 107 -19.51 25.93 -8.37
CA ASN A 107 -18.15 26.48 -8.33
C ASN A 107 -17.51 26.30 -6.95
N GLU A 108 -18.23 26.59 -5.87
CA GLU A 108 -17.72 26.41 -4.50
C GLU A 108 -17.41 24.94 -4.18
N ILE A 109 -18.26 24.01 -4.64
CA ILE A 109 -18.02 22.56 -4.51
C ILE A 109 -16.76 22.17 -5.27
N ASN A 110 -16.61 22.60 -6.52
CA ASN A 110 -15.44 22.29 -7.34
C ASN A 110 -14.15 22.84 -6.70
N GLU A 111 -14.19 24.05 -6.13
CA GLU A 111 -13.05 24.63 -5.43
C GLU A 111 -12.65 23.81 -4.20
N LYS A 112 -13.64 23.34 -3.42
CA LYS A 112 -13.40 22.46 -2.26
C LYS A 112 -12.83 21.11 -2.67
N ILE A 113 -13.34 20.50 -3.75
CA ILE A 113 -12.82 19.24 -4.30
C ILE A 113 -11.36 19.41 -4.74
N SER A 114 -11.04 20.49 -5.45
CA SER A 114 -9.66 20.78 -5.87
C SER A 114 -8.71 20.94 -4.68
N LYS A 115 -9.11 21.71 -3.66
CA LYS A 115 -8.32 21.88 -2.42
C LYS A 115 -8.12 20.56 -1.68
N ALA A 116 -9.15 19.71 -1.63
CA ALA A 116 -9.04 18.37 -1.04
C ALA A 116 -8.05 17.49 -1.80
N LYS A 117 -8.08 17.51 -3.15
CA LYS A 117 -7.14 16.78 -4.00
C LYS A 117 -5.70 17.26 -3.79
N GLU A 118 -5.45 18.57 -3.81
CA GLU A 118 -4.13 19.15 -3.55
C GLU A 118 -3.59 18.74 -2.18
N THR A 119 -4.46 18.78 -1.16
CA THR A 119 -4.14 18.38 0.20
C THR A 119 -3.79 16.90 0.28
N PHE A 120 -4.56 16.03 -0.37
CA PHE A 120 -4.26 14.60 -0.46
C PHE A 120 -2.89 14.33 -1.10
N ILE A 121 -2.62 14.92 -2.27
CA ILE A 121 -1.34 14.78 -2.96
C ILE A 121 -0.19 15.28 -2.08
N LYS A 122 -0.35 16.43 -1.43
CA LYS A 122 0.64 16.98 -0.52
C LYS A 122 0.95 16.03 0.64
N TYR A 123 -0.05 15.38 1.22
CA TYR A 123 0.19 14.40 2.30
C TYR A 123 0.84 13.12 1.81
N VAL A 124 0.42 12.59 0.65
CA VAL A 124 1.06 11.43 0.03
C VAL A 124 2.54 11.72 -0.22
N ASN A 125 2.86 12.86 -0.84
CA ASN A 125 4.24 13.28 -1.09
C ASN A 125 5.02 13.52 0.21
N LYS A 126 4.38 14.11 1.23
CA LYS A 126 5.03 14.32 2.53
C LYS A 126 5.43 12.99 3.19
N VAL A 127 4.52 12.00 3.22
CA VAL A 127 4.81 10.67 3.77
C VAL A 127 5.90 9.97 2.94
N TRP A 128 5.89 10.17 1.62
CA TRP A 128 6.91 9.67 0.72
C TRP A 128 8.29 10.30 1.01
N ASP A 129 8.40 11.63 1.03
CA ASP A 129 9.67 12.33 1.19
C ASP A 129 10.28 12.15 2.60
N GLU A 130 9.46 12.16 3.66
CA GLU A 130 9.95 12.09 5.05
C GLU A 130 10.50 10.72 5.46
N ARG A 131 10.15 9.63 4.77
CA ARG A 131 10.56 8.27 5.18
C ARG A 131 10.89 7.29 4.06
N ILE A 132 10.52 7.58 2.81
CA ILE A 132 10.72 6.67 1.66
C ILE A 132 11.81 7.22 0.74
N GLY A 133 11.81 8.52 0.46
CA GLY A 133 12.73 9.17 -0.49
C GLY A 133 14.19 9.32 -0.03
N GLY A 134 14.51 8.94 1.21
CA GLY A 134 15.85 9.17 1.80
C GLY A 134 16.82 8.01 1.72
N ASP A 135 16.41 6.78 2.03
CA ASP A 135 17.38 5.68 2.24
C ASP A 135 16.87 4.25 2.01
N ILE A 136 15.60 4.01 1.65
CA ILE A 136 15.12 2.62 1.53
C ILE A 136 14.06 2.51 0.43
N LEU A 137 14.50 2.26 -0.81
CA LEU A 137 13.62 1.94 -1.94
C LEU A 137 13.99 0.66 -2.70
N ASP A 138 14.92 -0.14 -2.17
CA ASP A 138 15.28 -1.39 -2.84
C ASP A 138 14.57 -2.61 -2.20
N SER A 139 13.90 -2.51 -1.02
CA SER A 139 13.46 -3.68 -0.22
C SER A 139 11.97 -3.84 0.13
N TRP A 140 11.08 -2.98 -0.37
CA TRP A 140 9.67 -2.99 0.01
C TRP A 140 8.78 -3.49 -1.13
N SER A 141 7.86 -4.41 -0.81
CA SER A 141 6.79 -4.75 -1.74
C SER A 141 5.80 -3.60 -1.92
N HIS A 142 4.96 -3.64 -2.95
CA HIS A 142 3.82 -2.73 -3.06
C HIS A 142 2.95 -2.74 -1.80
N GLN A 143 2.83 -3.90 -1.14
CA GLN A 143 2.07 -4.04 0.09
C GLN A 143 2.76 -3.40 1.30
N ASP A 144 4.09 -3.45 1.38
CA ASP A 144 4.86 -2.84 2.48
C ASP A 144 4.78 -1.32 2.42
N VAL A 145 4.98 -0.76 1.21
CA VAL A 145 4.78 0.67 0.94
C VAL A 145 3.35 1.07 1.31
N PHE A 146 2.35 0.29 0.88
CA PHE A 146 0.94 0.55 1.20
C PHE A 146 0.64 0.51 2.70
N ASN A 147 1.17 -0.48 3.42
CA ASN A 147 0.97 -0.60 4.87
C ASN A 147 1.53 0.60 5.62
N ILE A 148 2.66 1.16 5.17
CA ILE A 148 3.25 2.37 5.74
C ILE A 148 2.38 3.58 5.48
N PHE A 149 1.86 3.74 4.26
CA PHE A 149 0.88 4.76 3.94
C PHE A 149 -0.38 4.62 4.81
N LYS A 150 -0.87 3.40 5.04
CA LYS A 150 -2.03 3.15 5.91
C LYS A 150 -1.74 3.50 7.36
N GLU A 151 -0.65 3.00 7.94
CA GLU A 151 -0.29 3.25 9.34
C GLU A 151 -0.04 4.75 9.62
N LYS A 152 0.73 5.43 8.76
CA LYS A 152 1.03 6.86 8.92
C LYS A 152 -0.15 7.75 8.52
N GLY A 153 -0.95 7.26 7.58
CA GLY A 153 -2.17 7.88 7.12
C GLY A 153 -3.24 7.98 8.20
N LYS A 154 -3.26 7.10 9.22
CA LYS A 154 -4.29 7.08 10.29
C LYS A 154 -4.54 8.43 10.97
N GLN A 155 -3.53 9.30 11.04
CA GLN A 155 -3.68 10.65 11.62
C GLN A 155 -4.43 11.63 10.70
N TYR A 156 -4.64 11.26 9.44
CA TYR A 156 -5.34 12.03 8.42
C TYR A 156 -6.63 11.30 8.04
N ALA A 157 -7.79 11.93 8.26
CA ALA A 157 -9.11 11.34 8.00
C ALA A 157 -9.30 10.80 6.57
N PHE A 158 -8.54 11.32 5.59
CA PHE A 158 -8.54 10.85 4.20
C PHE A 158 -8.10 9.38 4.03
N PHE A 159 -7.35 8.81 4.96
CA PHE A 159 -6.74 7.48 4.81
C PHE A 159 -7.61 6.33 5.35
N GLU A 160 -8.76 6.61 5.99
CA GLU A 160 -9.69 5.56 6.44
C GLU A 160 -10.27 4.74 5.27
N GLY A 161 -10.33 5.33 4.06
CA GLY A 161 -10.79 4.68 2.83
C GLY A 161 -9.68 4.42 1.79
N LEU A 162 -8.41 4.39 2.21
CA LEU A 162 -7.28 4.17 1.31
C LEU A 162 -7.31 2.74 0.76
N ASN A 163 -7.29 2.61 -0.56
CA ASN A 163 -7.21 1.36 -1.31
C ASN A 163 -5.95 1.34 -2.18
N LEU A 164 -5.37 0.15 -2.33
CA LEU A 164 -4.27 -0.11 -3.23
C LEU A 164 -4.82 -0.63 -4.56
N ILE A 165 -4.49 0.05 -5.66
CA ILE A 165 -4.67 -0.49 -7.00
C ILE A 165 -3.27 -0.69 -7.58
N SER A 166 -2.80 -1.92 -7.52
CA SER A 166 -1.53 -2.34 -8.10
C SER A 166 -1.76 -2.71 -9.56
N ASP A 167 -1.29 -1.87 -10.49
CA ASP A 167 -1.14 -2.31 -11.87
C ASP A 167 0.24 -2.95 -12.05
N LYS A 168 0.37 -3.83 -13.03
CA LYS A 168 1.51 -4.75 -13.19
C LYS A 168 2.86 -4.01 -13.15
N ASN A 169 3.74 -4.49 -12.28
CA ASN A 169 5.20 -4.37 -12.24
C ASN A 169 5.90 -2.98 -12.28
N GLU A 170 5.24 -1.86 -12.54
CA GLU A 170 5.94 -0.56 -12.75
C GLU A 170 5.30 0.67 -12.07
N GLU A 171 4.01 0.66 -11.75
CA GLU A 171 3.33 1.79 -11.10
C GLU A 171 2.40 1.31 -9.97
N MET A 172 2.49 1.96 -8.80
CA MET A 172 1.46 1.84 -7.76
C MET A 172 0.52 3.03 -7.85
N SER A 173 -0.78 2.75 -7.86
CA SER A 173 -1.81 3.77 -7.72
C SER A 173 -2.40 3.70 -6.32
N LEU A 174 -2.24 4.78 -5.57
CA LEU A 174 -2.94 4.97 -4.30
C LEU A 174 -4.25 5.68 -4.60
N THR A 175 -5.37 5.04 -4.23
CA THR A 175 -6.70 5.60 -4.44
C THR A 175 -7.42 5.76 -3.11
N VAL A 176 -8.06 6.90 -2.91
CA VAL A 176 -9.01 7.12 -1.83
C VAL A 176 -10.37 7.35 -2.45
N THR A 177 -11.35 6.54 -2.05
CA THR A 177 -12.76 6.79 -2.35
C THR A 177 -13.35 7.57 -1.20
N TYR A 178 -13.67 8.84 -1.45
CA TYR A 178 -14.39 9.68 -0.51
C TYR A 178 -15.90 9.63 -0.83
N LYS A 179 -16.74 9.72 0.21
CA LYS A 179 -18.21 9.56 0.15
C LYS A 179 -18.84 10.07 -1.15
N ASN A 180 -19.75 9.27 -1.72
CA ASN A 180 -20.46 9.50 -3.00
C ASN A 180 -19.56 9.36 -4.25
N ASP A 181 -18.71 8.33 -4.30
CA ASP A 181 -17.92 7.94 -5.49
C ASP A 181 -16.91 8.98 -6.01
N ILE A 182 -16.52 9.96 -5.17
CA ILE A 182 -15.45 10.90 -5.51
C ILE A 182 -14.11 10.20 -5.24
N ASN A 183 -13.45 9.79 -6.33
CA ASN A 183 -12.16 9.10 -6.27
C ASN A 183 -11.00 10.09 -6.42
N PHE A 184 -10.10 10.09 -5.46
CA PHE A 184 -8.80 10.74 -5.58
C PHE A 184 -7.74 9.67 -5.85
N GLU A 185 -7.00 9.83 -6.94
CA GLU A 185 -5.92 8.95 -7.34
C GLU A 185 -4.60 9.71 -7.33
N GLN A 186 -3.58 9.14 -6.70
CA GLN A 186 -2.20 9.55 -6.85
C GLN A 186 -1.39 8.36 -7.34
N LYS A 187 -0.83 8.49 -8.54
CA LYS A 187 0.10 7.51 -9.10
C LYS A 187 1.49 7.75 -8.55
N LEU A 188 2.09 6.72 -8.00
CA LEU A 188 3.47 6.68 -7.56
C LEU A 188 4.24 5.84 -8.58
N LYS A 189 5.10 6.51 -9.35
CA LYS A 189 6.03 5.82 -10.24
C LYS A 189 7.22 5.38 -9.42
N PHE A 190 7.40 4.07 -9.27
CA PHE A 190 8.67 3.56 -8.77
C PHE A 190 9.67 3.68 -9.91
N ASN A 191 10.72 4.47 -9.74
CA ASN A 191 11.75 4.64 -10.77
C ASN A 191 12.64 3.40 -10.97
N LYS A 192 12.26 2.20 -10.48
CA LYS A 192 13.06 0.98 -10.62
C LYS A 192 12.20 -0.27 -10.71
N ILE A 193 12.36 -0.95 -11.84
CA ILE A 193 12.16 -2.38 -12.08
C ILE A 193 12.50 -3.16 -10.80
N TRP A 194 11.63 -4.09 -10.36
CA TRP A 194 11.96 -5.06 -9.31
C TRP A 194 13.33 -5.64 -9.63
N PRO A 195 14.34 -5.47 -8.76
CA PRO A 195 15.69 -5.54 -9.27
C PRO A 195 16.02 -6.99 -9.61
N LYS A 196 15.98 -7.29 -10.91
CA LYS A 196 16.27 -8.64 -11.45
C LYS A 196 17.75 -8.96 -11.34
N TYR A 197 18.56 -7.93 -11.16
CA TYR A 197 20.00 -8.02 -11.14
C TYR A 197 20.59 -6.77 -10.50
N GLN A 198 21.57 -6.99 -9.65
CA GLN A 198 22.48 -5.97 -9.15
C GLN A 198 23.86 -6.60 -9.06
N LYS A 199 24.85 -5.97 -9.68
CA LYS A 199 26.24 -6.40 -9.48
C LYS A 199 26.70 -5.98 -8.08
N ALA A 200 27.43 -6.86 -7.43
CA ALA A 200 28.10 -6.51 -6.18
C ALA A 200 29.18 -5.42 -6.38
N GLU A 201 29.42 -4.63 -5.33
CA GLU A 201 30.54 -3.68 -5.27
C GLU A 201 31.40 -4.01 -4.06
N TYR A 202 32.71 -4.08 -4.27
CA TYR A 202 33.67 -4.49 -3.26
C TYR A 202 35.06 -3.90 -3.53
N LYS A 203 35.90 -3.95 -2.48
CA LYS A 203 37.31 -3.58 -2.51
C LYS A 203 38.14 -4.74 -1.99
N THR A 204 39.22 -5.07 -2.67
CA THR A 204 40.16 -6.12 -2.26
C THR A 204 41.52 -5.49 -1.97
N GLU A 205 42.03 -5.71 -0.76
CA GLU A 205 43.37 -5.29 -0.32
C GLU A 205 44.03 -6.46 0.40
N GLU A 206 45.26 -6.82 0.01
CA GLU A 206 46.03 -7.90 0.66
C GLU A 206 45.24 -9.22 0.83
N GLU A 207 44.57 -9.69 -0.24
CA GLU A 207 43.74 -10.91 -0.20
C GLU A 207 42.63 -10.85 0.88
N LYS A 208 42.07 -9.66 1.10
CA LYS A 208 40.91 -9.45 1.95
C LYS A 208 39.90 -8.62 1.20
N THR A 209 38.72 -9.19 0.96
CA THR A 209 37.65 -8.52 0.24
C THR A 209 36.59 -7.97 1.22
N THR A 210 36.24 -6.70 1.04
CA THR A 210 35.16 -6.02 1.75
C THR A 210 34.11 -5.56 0.75
N TYR A 211 32.88 -6.04 0.89
CA TYR A 211 31.75 -5.64 0.06
C TYR A 211 31.08 -4.38 0.62
N THR A 212 30.87 -3.39 -0.22
CA THR A 212 30.05 -2.20 0.07
C THR A 212 28.61 -2.40 -0.39
N LYS A 213 28.39 -3.33 -1.33
CA LYS A 213 27.06 -3.61 -1.90
C LYS A 213 26.91 -5.08 -2.22
N ILE A 214 25.79 -5.66 -1.79
CA ILE A 214 25.43 -7.06 -2.08
C ILE A 214 24.98 -7.18 -3.54
N GLY A 215 25.57 -8.12 -4.27
CA GLY A 215 25.10 -8.50 -5.60
C GLY A 215 24.00 -9.55 -5.52
N TYR A 216 23.11 -9.56 -6.50
CA TYR A 216 22.03 -10.55 -6.60
C TYR A 216 21.50 -10.62 -8.04
N PHE A 217 20.77 -11.69 -8.36
CA PHE A 217 20.16 -11.93 -9.65
C PHE A 217 18.88 -12.77 -9.50
N THR A 218 17.99 -12.73 -10.50
CA THR A 218 16.87 -13.68 -10.60
C THR A 218 17.37 -14.99 -11.19
N ASN A 219 17.23 -16.10 -10.45
CA ASN A 219 17.62 -17.41 -10.94
C ASN A 219 16.52 -18.03 -11.84
N ASP A 220 16.79 -19.22 -12.39
CA ASP A 220 15.87 -19.90 -13.31
C ASP A 220 14.52 -20.30 -12.68
N LYS A 221 14.43 -20.32 -11.34
CA LYS A 221 13.19 -20.56 -10.59
C LYS A 221 12.40 -19.28 -10.33
N GLY A 222 12.90 -18.12 -10.74
CA GLY A 222 12.30 -16.81 -10.48
C GLY A 222 12.57 -16.25 -9.08
N GLU A 223 13.45 -16.88 -8.31
CA GLU A 223 13.84 -16.41 -6.97
C GLU A 223 14.92 -15.35 -7.10
N ILE A 224 14.98 -14.40 -6.15
CA ILE A 224 16.11 -13.47 -6.07
C ILE A 224 17.22 -14.12 -5.25
N GLN A 225 18.27 -14.53 -5.94
CA GLN A 225 19.43 -15.19 -5.40
C GLN A 225 20.60 -14.23 -5.22
N ILE A 226 21.29 -14.33 -4.09
CA ILE A 226 22.50 -13.57 -3.84
C ILE A 226 23.64 -14.02 -4.77
N GLU A 227 24.47 -13.06 -5.18
CA GLU A 227 25.71 -13.36 -5.90
C GLU A 227 26.72 -14.00 -4.92
N GLU A 228 27.43 -15.05 -5.35
CA GLU A 228 28.50 -15.69 -4.56
C GLU A 228 29.61 -14.66 -4.22
N PHE A 229 29.91 -14.53 -2.93
CA PHE A 229 30.99 -13.70 -2.44
C PHE A 229 32.35 -14.33 -2.74
N LEU A 230 33.37 -13.51 -2.98
CA LEU A 230 34.72 -14.01 -3.20
C LEU A 230 35.23 -14.81 -1.99
N TYR A 231 36.08 -15.79 -2.27
CA TYR A 231 36.61 -16.72 -1.27
C TYR A 231 37.37 -16.04 -0.12
N ASP A 232 37.88 -14.83 -0.35
CA ASP A 232 38.66 -14.03 0.59
C ASP A 232 37.84 -12.92 1.27
N THR A 233 36.50 -13.00 1.18
CA THR A 233 35.59 -12.02 1.78
C THR A 233 35.66 -12.06 3.30
N ILE A 234 36.00 -10.92 3.91
CA ILE A 234 36.07 -10.72 5.37
C ILE A 234 34.94 -9.85 5.91
N LYS A 235 34.24 -9.10 5.04
CA LYS A 235 33.20 -8.15 5.42
C LYS A 235 32.16 -7.98 4.32
N VAL A 236 30.90 -7.96 4.73
CA VAL A 236 29.74 -7.70 3.88
C VAL A 236 28.87 -6.60 4.51
N PRO A 237 27.95 -5.99 3.76
CA PRO A 237 26.96 -5.09 4.34
C PRO A 237 26.19 -5.79 5.47
N ASP A 238 25.95 -5.07 6.57
CA ASP A 238 25.34 -5.65 7.78
C ASP A 238 23.80 -5.77 7.70
N HIS A 239 23.24 -5.41 6.56
CA HIS A 239 21.82 -5.57 6.23
C HIS A 239 21.69 -6.46 4.99
N LEU A 240 20.94 -7.56 5.13
CA LEU A 240 20.51 -8.39 4.01
C LEU A 240 19.21 -7.82 3.42
N PRO A 241 19.17 -7.46 2.13
CA PRO A 241 17.95 -6.98 1.49
C PRO A 241 16.83 -8.03 1.53
N LYS A 242 15.65 -7.62 2.01
CA LYS A 242 14.50 -8.51 2.28
C LYS A 242 13.93 -9.23 1.07
N PHE A 243 14.16 -8.73 -0.15
CA PHE A 243 13.73 -9.41 -1.37
C PHE A 243 14.62 -10.60 -1.75
N ILE A 244 15.82 -10.73 -1.17
CA ILE A 244 16.68 -11.88 -1.38
C ILE A 244 16.06 -13.06 -0.64
N THR A 245 15.58 -14.03 -1.40
CA THR A 245 14.96 -15.25 -0.86
C THR A 245 15.89 -16.45 -0.95
N ASN A 246 16.98 -16.35 -1.72
CA ASN A 246 17.89 -17.45 -1.97
C ASN A 246 19.33 -17.05 -1.62
N LEU A 247 19.90 -17.68 -0.60
CA LEU A 247 21.28 -17.54 -0.15
C LEU A 247 22.17 -18.71 -0.57
N SER A 248 21.71 -19.52 -1.54
CA SER A 248 22.48 -20.66 -2.01
C SER A 248 23.85 -20.22 -2.51
N HIS A 249 24.87 -20.96 -2.07
CA HIS A 249 26.28 -20.73 -2.39
C HIS A 249 26.87 -19.37 -1.99
N ALA A 250 26.17 -18.54 -1.19
CA ALA A 250 26.60 -17.17 -0.90
C ALA A 250 28.07 -17.05 -0.49
N PHE A 251 28.54 -17.92 0.41
CA PHE A 251 29.91 -17.90 0.92
C PHE A 251 30.69 -19.15 0.53
N ARG A 252 30.29 -19.87 -0.52
CA ARG A 252 30.95 -21.11 -0.93
C ARG A 252 32.46 -20.89 -1.12
N ASN A 253 33.27 -21.82 -0.64
CA ASN A 253 34.74 -21.77 -0.63
C ASN A 253 35.37 -20.64 0.18
N ASN A 254 34.61 -19.88 0.99
CA ASN A 254 35.19 -18.79 1.76
C ASN A 254 36.22 -19.31 2.78
N GLY A 255 37.42 -18.73 2.77
CA GLY A 255 38.57 -19.16 3.57
C GLY A 255 38.65 -18.55 4.96
N ASN A 256 37.75 -17.64 5.31
CA ASN A 256 37.81 -16.89 6.56
C ASN A 256 37.04 -17.56 7.70
N HIS A 257 37.51 -17.31 8.92
CA HIS A 257 36.87 -17.82 10.13
C HIS A 257 35.57 -17.09 10.46
N ASN A 258 35.59 -15.77 10.27
CA ASN A 258 34.48 -14.84 10.49
C ASN A 258 34.38 -13.88 9.30
N ILE A 259 33.16 -13.44 9.03
CA ILE A 259 32.77 -12.47 8.02
C ILE A 259 31.95 -11.39 8.74
N GLU A 260 32.49 -10.18 8.84
CA GLU A 260 31.84 -9.05 9.52
C GLU A 260 30.57 -8.63 8.75
N GLY A 261 29.48 -8.38 9.48
CA GLY A 261 28.22 -7.84 8.97
C GLY A 261 27.12 -8.89 8.91
N MET A 262 27.44 -10.13 8.52
CA MET A 262 26.40 -11.15 8.36
C MET A 262 25.80 -11.64 9.68
N GLU A 263 26.43 -11.38 10.83
CA GLU A 263 25.86 -11.69 12.15
C GLU A 263 24.57 -10.91 12.46
N LYS A 264 24.27 -9.88 11.66
CA LYS A 264 23.07 -9.04 11.76
C LYS A 264 22.04 -9.32 10.66
N TRP A 265 22.30 -10.27 9.76
CA TRP A 265 21.38 -10.53 8.66
C TRP A 265 20.05 -11.09 9.16
N ASP A 266 18.97 -10.40 8.79
CA ASP A 266 17.61 -10.87 8.97
C ASP A 266 17.24 -11.80 7.80
N THR A 267 17.37 -13.10 8.03
CA THR A 267 17.10 -14.15 7.05
C THR A 267 15.64 -14.61 7.02
N SER A 268 14.70 -13.86 7.62
CA SER A 268 13.30 -14.32 7.73
C SER A 268 12.60 -14.54 6.39
N ASN A 269 13.12 -14.03 5.28
CA ASN A 269 12.52 -14.19 3.94
C ASN A 269 13.24 -15.25 3.10
N VAL A 270 14.30 -15.86 3.64
CA VAL A 270 15.14 -16.82 2.92
C VAL A 270 14.47 -18.19 2.94
N THR A 271 14.37 -18.80 1.76
CA THR A 271 13.84 -20.15 1.54
C THR A 271 14.92 -21.16 1.17
N ASP A 272 16.06 -20.72 0.61
CA ASP A 272 17.15 -21.61 0.20
C ASP A 272 18.49 -21.14 0.79
N MET A 273 19.16 -22.03 1.54
CA MET A 273 20.51 -21.82 2.10
C MET A 273 21.49 -22.90 1.59
N SER A 274 21.16 -23.59 0.50
CA SER A 274 21.92 -24.73 0.02
C SER A 274 23.36 -24.37 -0.34
N GLY A 275 24.31 -25.14 0.17
CA GLY A 275 25.74 -24.93 -0.05
C GLY A 275 26.28 -23.57 0.36
N MET A 276 25.56 -22.80 1.20
CA MET A 276 25.93 -21.43 1.57
C MET A 276 27.34 -21.34 2.15
N PHE A 277 27.76 -22.32 2.96
CA PHE A 277 29.10 -22.43 3.56
C PHE A 277 29.85 -23.68 3.11
N ARG A 278 29.54 -24.20 1.92
CA ARG A 278 30.22 -25.38 1.37
C ARG A 278 31.70 -25.07 1.13
N ASN A 279 32.59 -25.96 1.58
CA ASN A 279 34.04 -25.85 1.51
C ASN A 279 34.62 -24.63 2.25
N CYS A 280 33.90 -24.12 3.26
CA CYS A 280 34.41 -23.06 4.14
C CYS A 280 35.22 -23.65 5.30
N ARG A 281 36.41 -24.17 4.98
CA ARG A 281 37.19 -25.04 5.89
C ARG A 281 37.55 -24.40 7.24
N ASN A 282 37.65 -23.06 7.30
CA ASN A 282 38.01 -22.31 8.51
C ASN A 282 36.82 -21.66 9.23
N PHE A 283 35.63 -21.71 8.63
CA PHE A 283 34.45 -20.99 9.09
C PHE A 283 33.94 -21.54 10.43
N ASN A 284 33.75 -20.65 11.41
CA ASN A 284 33.19 -21.01 12.72
C ASN A 284 32.48 -19.82 13.39
N GLN A 285 31.96 -18.86 12.62
CA GLN A 285 31.27 -17.70 13.17
C GLN A 285 29.92 -18.08 13.78
N ASN A 286 29.58 -17.48 14.91
CA ASN A 286 28.27 -17.70 15.53
C ASN A 286 27.13 -17.16 14.65
N ILE A 287 26.30 -18.08 14.18
CA ILE A 287 25.12 -17.87 13.33
C ILE A 287 23.83 -18.39 14.01
N SER A 288 23.81 -18.43 15.35
CA SER A 288 22.62 -18.78 16.12
C SER A 288 21.54 -17.71 15.95
N THR A 289 20.27 -18.11 15.87
CA THR A 289 19.15 -17.15 15.84
C THR A 289 19.18 -16.25 17.08
N LYS A 290 19.10 -14.94 16.89
CA LYS A 290 19.14 -13.96 18.00
C LYS A 290 18.27 -12.73 17.70
N GLU A 291 17.63 -12.18 18.73
CA GLU A 291 16.95 -10.89 18.61
C GLU A 291 17.99 -9.77 18.47
N ILE A 292 17.78 -8.90 17.48
CA ILE A 292 18.56 -7.69 17.28
C ILE A 292 17.63 -6.49 17.40
N ILE A 293 18.10 -5.46 18.10
CA ILE A 293 17.43 -4.16 18.23
C ILE A 293 18.25 -3.15 17.42
N ARG A 294 17.64 -2.57 16.39
CA ARG A 294 18.24 -1.50 15.59
C ARG A 294 18.26 -0.19 16.38
N SER A 295 19.05 0.77 15.91
CA SER A 295 19.13 2.12 16.48
C SER A 295 17.80 2.89 16.45
N ASP A 296 16.89 2.53 15.54
CA ASP A 296 15.53 3.06 15.42
C ASP A 296 14.49 2.31 16.28
N ASN A 297 14.95 1.44 17.19
CA ASN A 297 14.14 0.60 18.09
C ASN A 297 13.29 -0.46 17.37
N ILE A 298 13.59 -0.77 16.10
CA ILE A 298 12.99 -1.91 15.41
C ILE A 298 13.66 -3.21 15.87
N LYS A 299 12.84 -4.19 16.25
CA LYS A 299 13.27 -5.53 16.65
C LYS A 299 13.10 -6.51 15.51
N TYR A 300 14.08 -7.39 15.32
CA TYR A 300 14.00 -8.50 14.37
C TYR A 300 14.84 -9.70 14.84
N LYS A 301 14.69 -10.84 14.19
CA LYS A 301 15.48 -12.05 14.47
C LYS A 301 16.55 -12.20 13.38
N ALA A 302 17.82 -11.98 13.73
CA ALA A 302 18.91 -12.36 12.86
C ALA A 302 19.00 -13.89 12.78
N TRP A 303 19.41 -14.42 11.63
CA TRP A 303 19.51 -15.87 11.40
C TRP A 303 18.20 -16.61 11.72
N ASN A 304 17.06 -16.06 11.31
CA ASN A 304 15.77 -16.73 11.36
C ASN A 304 15.66 -17.74 10.20
N THR A 305 15.54 -19.03 10.52
CA THR A 305 15.45 -20.12 9.54
C THR A 305 14.02 -20.61 9.30
N SER A 306 13.01 -19.99 9.90
CA SER A 306 11.62 -20.51 9.90
C SER A 306 11.00 -20.66 8.52
N ASN A 307 11.51 -20.01 7.49
CA ASN A 307 11.02 -20.12 6.11
C ASN A 307 11.93 -20.94 5.19
N VAL A 308 13.06 -21.45 5.70
CA VAL A 308 14.03 -22.20 4.91
C VAL A 308 13.49 -23.59 4.62
N THR A 309 13.45 -23.96 3.34
CA THR A 309 13.01 -25.28 2.86
C THR A 309 14.20 -26.13 2.38
N ASN A 310 15.32 -25.51 2.01
CA ASN A 310 16.48 -26.21 1.47
C ASN A 310 17.77 -25.84 2.22
N MET A 311 18.39 -26.82 2.88
CA MET A 311 19.68 -26.72 3.59
C MET A 311 20.73 -27.71 3.07
N LYS A 312 20.51 -28.27 1.88
CA LYS A 312 21.44 -29.22 1.24
C LYS A 312 22.86 -28.67 1.20
N ASP A 313 23.86 -29.48 1.50
CA ASP A 313 25.29 -29.13 1.45
C ASP A 313 25.71 -27.90 2.29
N MET A 314 24.86 -27.33 3.15
CA MET A 314 25.08 -26.00 3.73
C MET A 314 26.44 -25.86 4.44
N PHE A 315 26.89 -26.89 5.15
CA PHE A 315 28.19 -26.96 5.84
C PHE A 315 29.08 -28.10 5.34
N SER A 316 28.83 -28.62 4.12
CA SER A 316 29.69 -29.64 3.52
C SER A 316 31.13 -29.12 3.47
N ASP A 317 32.10 -29.90 3.96
CA ASP A 317 33.52 -29.54 4.05
C ASP A 317 33.84 -28.30 4.93
N ALA A 318 32.92 -27.85 5.79
CA ALA A 318 33.19 -26.81 6.78
C ALA A 318 33.93 -27.41 7.99
N PHE A 319 35.20 -27.79 7.78
CA PHE A 319 35.97 -28.68 8.66
C PHE A 319 35.94 -28.30 10.15
N VAL A 320 36.03 -27.00 10.46
CA VAL A 320 36.12 -26.51 11.85
C VAL A 320 34.80 -25.98 12.42
N PHE A 321 33.71 -25.97 11.64
CA PHE A 321 32.43 -25.42 12.09
C PHE A 321 31.86 -26.23 13.25
N ASN A 322 31.57 -25.57 14.38
CA ASN A 322 31.01 -26.19 15.58
C ASN A 322 30.21 -25.20 16.45
N GLN A 323 29.44 -24.32 15.81
CA GLN A 323 28.64 -23.32 16.53
C GLN A 323 27.27 -23.86 16.94
N LYS A 324 26.73 -23.33 18.05
CA LYS A 324 25.42 -23.71 18.59
C LYS A 324 24.30 -23.22 17.67
N ILE A 325 23.75 -24.14 16.88
CA ILE A 325 22.61 -23.92 15.96
C ILE A 325 21.36 -24.71 16.35
N SER A 326 21.30 -25.19 17.60
CA SER A 326 20.17 -25.98 18.12
C SER A 326 18.86 -25.17 18.18
N ASN A 327 18.92 -23.85 18.10
CA ASN A 327 17.77 -22.96 18.14
C ASN A 327 17.19 -22.61 16.75
N TRP A 328 17.75 -23.17 15.68
CA TRP A 328 17.18 -23.03 14.35
C TRP A 328 15.83 -23.76 14.26
N ASP A 329 14.89 -23.11 13.59
CA ASP A 329 13.62 -23.71 13.19
C ASP A 329 13.83 -24.45 11.87
N THR A 330 13.64 -25.76 11.90
CA THR A 330 13.84 -26.70 10.79
C THR A 330 12.53 -27.30 10.29
N SER A 331 11.39 -26.89 10.85
CA SER A 331 10.07 -27.48 10.60
C SER A 331 9.63 -27.42 9.13
N ASN A 332 10.15 -26.47 8.34
CA ASN A 332 9.84 -26.34 6.92
C ASN A 332 10.90 -26.95 5.98
N VAL A 333 12.00 -27.50 6.52
CA VAL A 333 13.09 -28.02 5.69
C VAL A 333 12.73 -29.36 5.08
N THR A 334 12.90 -29.50 3.77
CA THR A 334 12.63 -30.71 3.00
C THR A 334 13.89 -31.42 2.50
N ASP A 335 15.02 -30.71 2.35
CA ASP A 335 16.32 -31.28 1.94
C ASP A 335 17.45 -30.85 2.87
N MET A 336 18.07 -31.84 3.52
CA MET A 336 19.27 -31.75 4.36
C MET A 336 20.39 -32.66 3.86
N SER A 337 20.33 -33.12 2.61
CA SER A 337 21.36 -34.02 2.05
C SER A 337 22.74 -33.36 2.16
N PHE A 338 23.74 -34.13 2.59
CA PHE A 338 25.13 -33.68 2.75
C PHE A 338 25.34 -32.46 3.67
N MET A 339 24.36 -32.05 4.48
CA MET A 339 24.40 -30.79 5.24
C MET A 339 25.68 -30.61 6.07
N PHE A 340 26.16 -31.67 6.72
CA PHE A 340 27.40 -31.72 7.51
C PHE A 340 28.42 -32.73 6.95
N TRP A 341 28.35 -33.06 5.66
CA TRP A 341 29.31 -33.97 5.05
C TRP A 341 30.74 -33.44 5.24
N ALA A 342 31.63 -34.25 5.82
CA ALA A 342 33.01 -33.84 6.15
C ALA A 342 33.12 -32.58 7.04
N ALA A 343 32.12 -32.25 7.87
CA ALA A 343 32.24 -31.22 8.91
C ALA A 343 32.93 -31.81 10.16
N ASN A 344 34.23 -32.07 10.08
CA ASN A 344 34.99 -32.89 11.03
C ASN A 344 34.92 -32.46 12.51
N LYS A 345 34.66 -31.19 12.81
CA LYS A 345 34.57 -30.69 14.19
C LYS A 345 33.14 -30.53 14.71
N PHE A 346 32.13 -30.69 13.86
CA PHE A 346 30.74 -30.50 14.29
C PHE A 346 30.30 -31.62 15.24
N ASN A 347 29.85 -31.25 16.45
CA ASN A 347 29.36 -32.20 17.47
C ASN A 347 28.25 -31.62 18.37
N GLN A 348 27.52 -30.60 17.90
CA GLN A 348 26.47 -29.96 18.69
C GLN A 348 25.25 -30.87 18.90
N ASN A 349 24.53 -30.61 19.99
CA ASN A 349 23.23 -31.24 20.21
C ASN A 349 22.15 -30.52 19.39
N ILE A 350 21.68 -31.18 18.34
CA ILE A 350 20.59 -30.75 17.45
C ILE A 350 19.47 -31.79 17.41
N SER A 351 19.36 -32.65 18.43
CA SER A 351 18.33 -33.69 18.52
C SER A 351 16.91 -33.13 18.63
N ASN A 352 16.78 -31.82 18.87
CA ASN A 352 15.53 -31.10 19.02
C ASN A 352 15.02 -30.48 17.71
N TRP A 353 15.76 -30.61 16.60
CA TRP A 353 15.29 -30.17 15.30
C TRP A 353 14.05 -30.94 14.86
N ASP A 354 13.09 -30.24 14.28
CA ASP A 354 11.91 -30.83 13.69
C ASP A 354 12.25 -31.25 12.26
N VAL A 355 12.38 -32.56 12.05
CA VAL A 355 12.73 -33.15 10.75
C VAL A 355 11.56 -33.90 10.11
N SER A 356 10.32 -33.68 10.57
CA SER A 356 9.15 -34.42 10.09
C SER A 356 8.85 -34.20 8.60
N ASN A 357 9.32 -33.07 8.04
CA ASN A 357 9.13 -32.70 6.64
C ASN A 357 10.35 -33.00 5.75
N VAL A 358 11.43 -33.56 6.31
CA VAL A 358 12.65 -33.84 5.55
C VAL A 358 12.46 -35.08 4.69
N GLU A 359 12.51 -34.90 3.36
CA GLU A 359 12.41 -35.99 2.39
C GLU A 359 13.79 -36.50 1.94
N TYR A 360 14.79 -35.62 1.93
CA TYR A 360 16.15 -35.92 1.44
C TYR A 360 17.19 -35.63 2.53
N PHE A 361 17.86 -36.66 3.04
CA PHE A 361 18.87 -36.55 4.11
C PHE A 361 20.08 -37.46 3.88
N LYS A 362 20.30 -37.89 2.63
CA LYS A 362 21.42 -38.76 2.28
C LYS A 362 22.74 -38.10 2.67
N ASP A 363 23.62 -38.88 3.30
CA ASP A 363 24.95 -38.44 3.72
C ASP A 363 24.95 -37.17 4.61
N PHE A 364 23.84 -36.93 5.34
CA PHE A 364 23.63 -35.75 6.21
C PHE A 364 24.86 -35.41 7.06
N SER A 365 25.52 -36.42 7.64
CA SER A 365 26.62 -36.24 8.57
C SER A 365 27.73 -37.29 8.42
N THR A 366 27.98 -37.81 7.22
CA THR A 366 29.12 -38.74 7.06
C THR A 366 30.44 -37.97 7.19
N ALA A 367 31.44 -38.59 7.84
CA ALA A 367 32.76 -38.01 8.10
C ALA A 367 32.77 -36.76 9.01
N THR A 368 31.81 -36.65 9.93
CA THR A 368 31.81 -35.63 11.02
C THR A 368 32.68 -36.06 12.21
N SER A 369 32.66 -35.27 13.29
CA SER A 369 33.39 -35.58 14.52
C SER A 369 33.06 -36.99 15.03
N SER A 370 34.09 -37.76 15.40
CA SER A 370 33.94 -39.04 16.11
C SER A 370 33.27 -38.88 17.47
N ASP A 371 33.28 -37.66 18.03
CA ASP A 371 32.68 -37.34 19.33
C ASP A 371 31.20 -36.96 19.20
N TRP A 372 30.65 -36.91 17.98
CA TRP A 372 29.24 -36.56 17.78
C TRP A 372 28.33 -37.75 18.10
N LYS A 373 27.83 -37.74 19.34
CA LYS A 373 26.94 -38.77 19.88
C LYS A 373 25.65 -38.90 19.07
N ASP A 374 25.15 -40.12 18.93
CA ASP A 374 23.89 -40.38 18.21
C ASP A 374 22.67 -39.74 18.90
N GLU A 375 22.68 -39.63 20.24
CA GLU A 375 21.62 -38.95 21.00
C GLU A 375 21.53 -37.43 20.72
N HIS A 376 22.57 -36.85 20.12
CA HIS A 376 22.65 -35.44 19.75
C HIS A 376 22.24 -35.18 18.29
N LYS A 377 21.93 -36.22 17.51
CA LYS A 377 21.54 -36.13 16.10
C LYS A 377 20.01 -36.10 15.96
N PRO A 378 19.47 -35.45 14.91
CA PRO A 378 18.06 -35.55 14.58
C PRO A 378 17.69 -36.99 14.19
N LYS A 379 16.40 -37.33 14.34
CA LYS A 379 15.86 -38.64 13.99
C LYS A 379 14.98 -38.49 12.75
N PHE A 380 15.56 -38.78 11.58
CA PHE A 380 14.88 -38.78 10.28
C PHE A 380 13.89 -39.95 10.14
#